data_AF-A0A817LZX2-F1
#
_entry.id   AF-A0A817LZX2-F1
#
_cell.length_a   1.000
_cell.length_b   1.000
_cell.length_c   1.000
_cell.angle_alpha   90.00
_cell.angle_beta   90.00
_cell.angle_gamma   90.00
#
_symmetry.space_group_name_H-M   'P 1'
#
loop_
_entity.id
_entity.type
_entity.pdbx_description
1 polymer ?
#
loop_
_entity_poly.entity_id
_entity_poly.type
_entity_poly.pdbx_seq_one_letter_code
_entity_poly.pdbx_strand_id
1 'polypeptide(L)'
;MTTVENNLNHLIEENGTSEEILDNKFPENVHIMKTNNQLRELHTLLRDRTTCRSDFKFYADRLIRLTVEAALDQLPYVPYDVITPTGNCFQGLRHEKGTLCISLMRSGEAMEKGIRECCR
;
A
#
# COMPACT_ATOMS: atom_id res chain seq x y z
N MET A 1 14.59 5.97 43.08
CA MET A 1 13.73 6.63 42.08
C MET A 1 13.90 5.90 40.75
N THR A 2 13.69 4.58 40.77
CA THR A 2 14.24 3.63 39.78
C THR A 2 13.42 2.34 39.76
N THR A 3 12.09 2.44 39.68
CA THR A 3 11.21 1.25 39.69
C THR A 3 10.04 1.32 38.71
N VAL A 4 9.97 2.35 37.86
CA VAL A 4 8.84 2.49 36.91
C VAL A 4 9.26 2.31 35.44
N GLU A 5 10.53 2.49 35.08
CA GLU A 5 10.99 2.37 33.69
C GLU A 5 11.33 0.92 33.27
N ASN A 6 11.53 0.00 34.22
CA ASN A 6 11.91 -1.39 33.90
C ASN A 6 10.72 -2.30 33.56
N ASN A 7 9.47 -1.86 33.80
CA ASN A 7 8.29 -2.68 33.52
C ASN A 7 7.70 -2.46 32.12
N LEU A 8 8.21 -1.48 31.35
CA LEU A 8 7.78 -1.27 29.97
C LEU A 8 8.55 -2.17 28.99
N ASN A 9 9.79 -2.54 29.33
CA ASN A 9 10.64 -3.34 28.45
C ASN A 9 10.37 -4.85 28.56
N HIS A 10 9.86 -5.33 29.69
CA HIS A 10 9.59 -6.77 29.89
C HIS A 10 8.25 -7.24 29.29
N LEU A 11 7.39 -6.32 28.82
CA LEU A 11 6.19 -6.64 28.04
C LEU A 11 6.42 -6.54 26.53
N ILE A 12 7.63 -6.16 26.09
CA ILE A 12 7.97 -6.00 24.67
C ILE A 12 8.46 -7.33 24.05
N GLU A 13 8.74 -8.37 24.84
CA GLU A 13 9.34 -9.61 24.32
C GLU A 13 8.39 -10.80 24.10
N GLU A 14 7.08 -10.70 24.33
CA GLU A 14 6.21 -11.91 24.22
C GLU A 14 4.93 -11.83 23.38
N ASN A 15 4.61 -10.77 22.63
CA ASN A 15 3.44 -10.83 21.74
C ASN A 15 3.57 -10.02 20.46
N GLY A 16 3.69 -10.73 19.34
CA GLY A 16 3.19 -10.33 18.01
C GLY A 16 3.91 -9.16 17.34
N THR A 17 4.27 -9.34 16.07
CA THR A 17 4.61 -8.23 15.19
C THR A 17 3.53 -7.15 15.26
N SER A 18 3.92 -5.87 15.33
CA SER A 18 3.04 -4.69 15.37
C SER A 18 1.89 -4.67 14.34
N GLU A 19 1.96 -5.52 13.31
CA GLU A 19 0.90 -5.77 12.32
C GLU A 19 -0.32 -6.50 12.92
N GLU A 20 -0.15 -7.50 13.81
CA GLU A 20 -1.24 -8.31 14.37
C GLU A 20 -2.14 -7.52 15.36
N ILE A 21 -1.58 -6.50 16.02
CA ILE A 21 -2.31 -5.66 16.96
C ILE A 21 -3.23 -4.67 16.21
N LEU A 22 -2.88 -4.30 14.98
CA LEU A 22 -3.70 -3.41 14.15
C LEU A 22 -4.84 -4.17 13.45
N ASP A 23 -4.62 -5.40 13.03
CA ASP A 23 -5.65 -6.23 12.37
C ASP A 23 -6.89 -6.47 13.25
N ASN A 24 -6.72 -6.60 14.56
CA ASN A 24 -7.84 -6.80 15.50
C ASN A 24 -8.72 -5.55 15.72
N LYS A 25 -8.37 -4.40 15.14
CA LYS A 25 -9.10 -3.13 15.34
C LYS A 25 -10.01 -2.76 14.18
N PHE A 26 -9.84 -3.37 13.01
CA PHE A 26 -10.58 -3.02 11.80
C PHE A 26 -11.54 -4.13 11.35
N PRO A 27 -12.62 -3.77 10.64
CA PRO A 27 -13.47 -4.77 9.99
C PRO A 27 -12.70 -5.63 8.98
N GLU A 28 -13.17 -6.86 8.73
CA GLU A 28 -12.54 -7.84 7.82
C GLU A 28 -12.33 -7.33 6.38
N ASN A 29 -13.13 -6.35 5.95
CA ASN A 29 -13.05 -5.77 4.61
C ASN A 29 -12.06 -4.59 4.49
N VAL A 30 -11.33 -4.27 5.56
CA VAL A 30 -10.29 -3.24 5.55
C VAL A 30 -8.93 -3.90 5.40
N HIS A 31 -8.29 -3.70 4.24
CA HIS A 31 -6.94 -4.17 4.00
C HIS A 31 -5.92 -3.06 4.27
N ILE A 32 -5.00 -3.30 5.22
CA ILE A 32 -3.92 -2.38 5.53
C ILE A 32 -2.69 -2.78 4.72
N MET A 33 -2.19 -1.84 3.90
CA MET A 33 -0.92 -2.03 3.20
C MET A 33 0.23 -2.15 4.19
N LYS A 34 1.13 -3.11 3.95
CA LYS A 34 2.35 -3.31 4.74
C LYS A 34 3.13 -1.99 4.91
N THR A 35 3.32 -1.58 6.15
CA THR A 35 3.98 -0.30 6.45
C THR A 35 5.51 -0.46 6.49
N ASN A 36 6.18 0.03 5.44
CA ASN A 36 7.64 0.08 5.38
C ASN A 36 8.20 1.44 5.81
N ASN A 37 9.51 1.51 6.13
CA ASN A 37 10.19 2.77 6.46
C ASN A 37 10.04 3.83 5.35
N GLN A 38 9.98 3.42 4.09
CA GLN A 38 9.73 4.33 2.95
C GLN A 38 8.33 4.95 2.98
N LEU A 39 7.28 4.19 3.30
CA LEU A 39 5.93 4.72 3.42
C LEU A 39 5.83 5.70 4.58
N ARG A 40 6.53 5.40 5.69
CA ARG A 40 6.60 6.30 6.84
C ARG A 40 7.29 7.62 6.49
N GLU A 41 8.37 7.59 5.71
CA GLU A 41 9.03 8.80 5.18
C GLU A 41 8.07 9.61 4.30
N LEU A 42 7.39 8.98 3.33
CA LEU A 42 6.42 9.65 2.46
C LEU A 42 5.29 10.30 3.26
N HIS A 43 4.74 9.59 4.26
CA HIS A 43 3.73 10.16 5.15
C HIS A 43 4.26 11.32 5.98
N THR A 44 5.54 11.29 6.39
CA THR A 44 6.15 12.36 7.17
C THR A 44 6.28 13.62 6.31
N LEU A 45 6.80 13.49 5.09
CA LEU A 45 6.92 14.60 4.14
C LEU A 45 5.56 15.16 3.70
N LEU A 46 4.55 14.32 3.52
CA LEU A 46 3.21 14.78 3.16
C LEU A 46 2.46 15.49 4.30
N ARG A 47 2.83 15.20 5.55
CA ARG A 47 2.20 15.80 6.75
C ARG A 47 2.97 17.01 7.28
N ASP A 48 4.20 17.22 6.83
CA ASP A 48 4.98 18.38 7.21
C ASP A 48 4.42 19.65 6.55
N ARG A 49 4.07 20.64 7.40
CA ARG A 49 3.53 21.93 6.96
C ARG A 49 4.55 22.77 6.18
N THR A 50 5.83 22.47 6.30
CA THR A 50 6.92 23.23 5.70
C THR A 50 7.28 22.73 4.29
N THR A 51 6.73 21.58 3.88
CA THR A 51 6.96 21.00 2.56
C THR A 51 6.43 21.91 1.45
N CYS A 52 7.29 22.19 0.48
CA CYS A 52 6.92 23.01 -0.68
C CYS A 52 5.98 22.25 -1.63
N ARG A 53 5.21 23.01 -2.41
CA ARG A 53 4.15 22.45 -3.27
C ARG A 53 4.65 21.44 -4.29
N SER A 54 5.84 21.65 -4.87
CA SER A 54 6.45 20.74 -5.85
C SER A 54 6.70 19.37 -5.22
N ASP A 55 7.27 19.38 -4.02
CA ASP A 55 7.69 18.19 -3.31
C ASP A 55 6.47 17.44 -2.78
N PHE A 56 5.48 18.17 -2.25
CA PHE A 56 4.19 17.59 -1.88
C PHE A 56 3.56 16.84 -3.05
N LYS A 57 3.49 17.45 -4.24
CA LYS A 57 2.94 16.78 -5.44
C LYS A 57 3.76 15.54 -5.80
N PHE A 58 5.08 15.64 -5.82
CA PHE A 58 5.97 14.53 -6.17
C PHE A 58 5.82 13.34 -5.23
N TYR A 59 5.82 13.57 -3.91
CA TYR A 59 5.66 12.52 -2.91
C TYR A 59 4.23 11.96 -2.86
N ALA A 60 3.22 12.80 -3.13
CA ALA A 60 1.83 12.36 -3.23
C ALA A 60 1.62 11.43 -4.42
N ASP A 61 2.12 11.80 -5.60
CA ASP A 61 2.06 10.97 -6.81
C ASP A 61 2.73 9.60 -6.56
N ARG A 62 3.87 9.58 -5.84
CA ARG A 62 4.56 8.33 -5.46
C ARG A 62 3.73 7.46 -4.51
N LEU A 63 3.14 8.06 -3.46
CA LEU A 63 2.30 7.31 -2.51
C LEU A 63 1.03 6.76 -3.19
N ILE A 64 0.42 7.55 -4.08
CA ILE A 64 -0.75 7.14 -4.86
C ILE A 64 -0.43 5.89 -5.69
N ARG A 65 0.71 5.86 -6.38
CA ARG A 65 1.08 4.70 -7.20
C ARG A 65 1.23 3.42 -6.38
N LEU A 66 1.91 3.49 -5.23
CA LEU A 66 2.02 2.36 -4.30
C LEU A 66 0.65 1.89 -3.80
N THR A 67 -0.25 2.85 -3.54
CA THR A 67 -1.61 2.56 -3.07
C THR A 67 -2.46 1.90 -4.15
N VAL A 68 -2.34 2.36 -5.40
CA VAL A 68 -3.04 1.78 -6.55
C VAL A 68 -2.54 0.36 -6.81
N GLU A 69 -1.23 0.12 -6.81
CA GLU A 69 -0.65 -1.21 -7.01
C GLU A 69 -1.15 -2.21 -5.96
N ALA A 70 -1.14 -1.83 -4.68
CA ALA A 70 -1.67 -2.66 -3.61
C ALA A 70 -3.18 -2.91 -3.75
N ALA A 71 -3.95 -1.93 -4.26
CA ALA A 71 -5.38 -2.10 -4.49
C ALA A 71 -5.68 -3.03 -5.68
N LEU A 72 -4.87 -2.99 -6.75
CA LEU A 72 -5.02 -3.86 -7.92
C LEU A 72 -4.71 -5.32 -7.60
N ASP A 73 -3.85 -5.59 -6.61
CA ASP A 73 -3.58 -6.94 -6.12
C ASP A 73 -4.81 -7.62 -5.50
N GLN A 74 -5.79 -6.83 -5.03
CA GLN A 74 -7.04 -7.34 -4.45
C GLN A 74 -8.11 -7.71 -5.48
N LEU A 75 -7.85 -7.50 -6.78
CA LEU A 75 -8.77 -7.86 -7.86
C LEU A 75 -8.75 -9.37 -8.15
N PRO A 76 -9.79 -9.93 -8.78
CA PRO A 76 -9.81 -11.34 -9.15
C PRO A 76 -8.82 -11.66 -10.29
N TYR A 77 -7.93 -12.64 -10.05
CA TYR A 77 -7.00 -13.20 -11.02
C TYR A 77 -7.35 -14.65 -11.36
N VAL A 78 -7.05 -15.05 -12.59
CA VAL A 78 -7.17 -16.44 -13.07
C VAL A 78 -5.81 -17.00 -13.51
N PRO A 79 -5.53 -18.30 -13.28
CA PRO A 79 -4.33 -18.95 -13.80
C PRO A 79 -4.21 -18.82 -15.32
N TYR A 80 -3.01 -18.52 -15.81
CA TYR A 80 -2.74 -18.37 -17.23
C TYR A 80 -1.30 -18.78 -17.55
N ASP A 81 -1.18 -19.89 -18.28
CA ASP A 81 0.11 -20.44 -18.66
C ASP A 81 0.61 -19.79 -19.96
N VAL A 82 1.87 -19.34 -19.97
CA VAL A 82 2.53 -18.77 -21.15
C VAL A 82 3.81 -19.52 -21.49
N ILE A 83 4.09 -19.66 -22.78
CA ILE A 83 5.36 -20.19 -23.26
C ILE A 83 6.33 -19.01 -23.35
N THR A 84 7.41 -19.07 -22.58
CA THR A 84 8.47 -18.05 -22.63
C THR A 84 9.22 -18.11 -23.97
N PRO A 85 9.92 -17.04 -24.38
CA PRO A 85 10.76 -17.07 -25.58
C PRO A 85 11.85 -18.15 -25.57
N THR A 86 12.19 -18.66 -24.39
CA THR A 86 13.11 -19.78 -24.18
C THR A 86 12.48 -21.17 -24.35
N GLY A 87 11.17 -21.24 -24.63
CA GLY A 87 10.42 -22.49 -24.86
C GLY A 87 9.89 -23.15 -23.58
N ASN A 88 10.07 -22.54 -22.41
CA ASN A 88 9.60 -23.09 -21.13
C ASN A 88 8.18 -22.61 -20.82
N CYS A 89 7.37 -23.45 -20.18
CA CYS A 89 6.07 -23.04 -19.66
C CYS A 89 6.22 -22.25 -18.35
N PHE A 90 5.58 -21.09 -18.26
CA PHE A 90 5.48 -20.29 -17.05
C PHE A 90 4.01 -20.20 -16.61
N GLN A 91 3.75 -20.64 -15.37
CA GLN A 91 2.43 -20.62 -14.76
C GLN A 91 2.17 -19.23 -14.17
N GLY A 92 1.52 -18.38 -14.96
CA GLY A 92 1.22 -17.01 -14.61
C GLY A 92 -0.20 -16.81 -14.09
N LEU A 93 -0.53 -15.54 -13.89
CA LEU A 93 -1.86 -15.06 -13.55
C LEU A 93 -2.28 -14.00 -14.57
N ARG A 94 -3.58 -13.89 -14.82
CA ARG A 94 -4.19 -12.86 -15.66
C ARG A 94 -5.39 -12.26 -14.94
N HIS A 95 -5.60 -10.95 -15.06
CA HIS A 95 -6.85 -10.31 -14.61
C HIS A 95 -8.06 -10.92 -15.33
N GLU A 96 -9.11 -11.24 -14.57
CA GLU A 96 -10.30 -11.89 -15.13
C GLU A 96 -11.11 -10.93 -16.02
N LYS A 97 -11.30 -9.68 -15.57
CA LYS A 97 -12.19 -8.69 -16.20
C LYS A 97 -11.54 -7.31 -16.20
N GLY A 98 -12.05 -6.44 -17.08
CA GLY A 98 -11.71 -5.02 -17.07
C GLY A 98 -12.23 -4.33 -15.81
N THR A 99 -11.48 -3.33 -15.33
CA THR A 99 -11.83 -2.53 -14.15
C THR A 99 -12.33 -1.16 -14.58
N LEU A 100 -13.46 -0.70 -14.00
CA LEU A 100 -13.94 0.67 -14.15
C LEU A 100 -13.54 1.47 -12.92
N CYS A 101 -12.88 2.60 -13.12
CA CYS A 101 -12.49 3.51 -12.05
C CYS A 101 -13.40 4.73 -12.03
N ILE A 102 -13.95 5.07 -10.87
CA ILE A 102 -14.80 6.24 -10.66
C ILE A 102 -14.06 7.21 -9.75
N SER A 103 -13.87 8.44 -10.23
CA SER A 103 -13.23 9.51 -9.47
C SER A 103 -14.28 10.44 -8.86
N LEU A 104 -14.19 10.70 -7.56
CA LEU A 104 -15.02 11.67 -6.86
C LEU A 104 -14.31 13.02 -6.81
N MET A 105 -14.90 14.02 -7.45
CA MET A 105 -14.27 15.33 -7.56
C MET A 105 -14.31 16.13 -6.25
N ARG A 106 -13.27 16.94 -5.95
CA ARG A 106 -12.04 17.18 -6.74
C ARG A 106 -10.84 16.30 -6.33
N SER A 107 -10.83 15.78 -5.11
CA SER A 107 -9.68 15.05 -4.58
C SER A 107 -9.40 13.74 -5.31
N GLY A 108 -10.43 13.06 -5.82
CA GLY A 108 -10.27 11.82 -6.59
C GLY A 108 -9.49 12.01 -7.88
N GLU A 109 -9.54 13.20 -8.50
CA GLU A 109 -8.81 13.51 -9.74
C GLU A 109 -7.29 13.39 -9.55
N ALA A 110 -6.80 13.65 -8.33
CA ALA A 110 -5.38 13.50 -8.02
C ALA A 110 -4.88 12.05 -8.19
N MET A 111 -5.75 11.06 -8.03
CA MET A 111 -5.41 9.63 -8.15
C MET A 111 -5.53 9.09 -9.58
N GLU A 112 -6.24 9.81 -10.46
CA GLU A 112 -6.56 9.34 -11.80
C GLU A 112 -5.31 9.08 -12.65
N LYS A 113 -4.29 9.93 -12.51
CA LYS A 113 -3.00 9.75 -13.19
C LYS A 113 -2.33 8.45 -12.76
N GLY A 114 -2.29 8.16 -11.46
CA GLY A 114 -1.68 6.94 -10.93
C GLY A 114 -2.38 5.68 -11.43
N ILE A 115 -3.71 5.69 -11.42
CA ILE A 115 -4.53 4.59 -11.97
C ILE A 115 -4.25 4.35 -13.45
N ARG A 116 -4.21 5.42 -14.25
CA ARG A 116 -3.95 5.32 -15.71
C ARG A 116 -2.56 4.80 -16.03
N GLU A 117 -1.57 5.08 -15.18
CA GLU A 117 -0.21 4.55 -15.36
C GLU A 117 -0.11 3.05 -15.06
N CYS A 118 -0.90 2.54 -14.10
CA CYS A 118 -0.90 1.13 -13.70
C CYS A 118 -1.80 0.25 -14.58
N CYS A 119 -2.95 0.76 -15.03
CA CYS A 119 -3.93 0.01 -15.81
C CYS A 119 -3.75 0.30 -17.32
N ARG A 120 -3.00 -0.55 -18.02
CA ARG A 120 -2.85 -0.52 -19.48
C ARG A 120 -3.53 -1.70 -20.17
#